data_AF-A0A7V9ANS5-F1
#
_entry.id   AF-A0A7V9ANS5-F1
#
_cell.length_a   1.000
_cell.length_b   1.000
_cell.length_c   1.000
_cell.angle_alpha   90.00
_cell.angle_beta   90.00
_cell.angle_gamma   90.00
#
_symmetry.space_group_name_H-M   'P 1'
#
loop_
_entity.id
_entity.type
_entity.pdbx_description
1 polymer ?
#
loop_
_entity_poly.entity_id
_entity_poly.type
_entity_poly.pdbx_seq_one_letter_code
_entity_poly.pdbx_strand_id
1 'polypeptide(L)' 'MATTKITVNNNGSLKVEGDFEIADKEGNLYDLGGRDLVAICRCGRSQTKPFCDGSHKGHFEHEAIAFALPPKVVK' A
#
# COMPACT_ATOMS: atom_id res chain seq x y z
N MET A 1 -0.54 -7.37 19.31
CA MET A 1 0.07 -6.31 18.47
C MET A 1 -0.31 -6.63 17.03
N ALA A 2 -0.64 -5.66 16.19
CA ALA A 2 -0.99 -5.94 14.81
C ALA A 2 0.21 -6.61 14.11
N THR A 3 -0.02 -7.76 13.48
CA THR A 3 1.00 -8.55 12.77
C THR A 3 1.51 -7.86 11.51
N THR A 4 0.71 -6.92 11.00
CA THR A 4 0.99 -6.14 9.80
C THR A 4 0.74 -4.66 10.10
N LYS A 5 1.67 -3.79 9.75
CA LYS A 5 1.56 -2.33 9.86
C LYS A 5 1.54 -1.72 8.47
N ILE A 6 0.60 -0.81 8.23
CA ILE A 6 0.52 -0.04 6.98
C ILE A 6 0.77 1.44 7.29
N THR A 7 1.81 2.00 6.68
CA THR A 7 2.14 3.43 6.79
C THR A 7 1.83 4.14 5.49
N VAL A 8 1.00 5.19 5.55
CA VAL A 8 0.67 6.04 4.39
C VAL A 8 1.71 7.15 4.29
N ASN A 9 2.55 7.15 3.26
CA ASN A 9 3.53 8.23 3.08
C ASN A 9 2.90 9.45 2.40
N ASN A 10 3.35 10.63 2.82
CA ASN A 10 3.08 11.88 2.10
C ASN A 10 3.57 11.78 0.66
N ASN A 11 2.73 12.22 -0.27
CA ASN A 11 3.06 12.26 -1.71
C ASN A 11 3.59 10.93 -2.26
N GLY A 12 3.24 9.78 -1.63
CA GLY A 12 3.92 8.52 -1.90
C GLY A 12 3.11 7.25 -1.62
N SER A 13 3.85 6.15 -1.56
CA SER A 13 3.35 4.78 -1.42
C SER A 13 2.71 4.47 -0.07
N LEU A 14 1.98 3.34 -0.04
CA LEU A 14 1.64 2.65 1.20
C LEU A 14 2.79 1.68 1.53
N LYS A 15 3.46 1.86 2.66
CA LYS A 15 4.44 0.88 3.17
C LYS A 15 3.70 -0.17 3.98
N VAL A 16 3.90 -1.44 3.65
CA VAL A 16 3.34 -2.58 4.36
C VAL A 16 4.50 -3.34 4.97
N GLU A 17 4.49 -3.49 6.30
CA GLU A 17 5.58 -4.05 7.10
C GLU A 17 5.02 -5.15 8.01
N GLY A 18 5.71 -6.29 8.11
CA GLY A 18 5.35 -7.41 9.00
C GLY A 18 5.03 -8.70 8.26
N ASP A 19 4.15 -9.51 8.83
CA ASP A 19 3.71 -10.78 8.25
C ASP A 19 2.48 -10.54 7.35
N PHE A 20 2.64 -10.70 6.04
CA PHE A 20 1.60 -10.47 5.06
C PHE A 20 1.82 -11.26 3.76
N GLU A 21 0.72 -11.50 3.06
CA GLU A 21 0.69 -12.03 1.71
C GLU A 21 0.05 -11.00 0.78
N ILE A 22 0.49 -10.97 -0.49
CA ILE A 22 -0.15 -10.18 -1.53
C ILE A 22 -0.61 -11.16 -2.60
N ALA A 23 -1.89 -11.12 -2.93
CA ALA A 23 -2.49 -11.95 -3.96
C ALA A 23 -3.14 -11.08 -5.05
N ASP A 24 -3.19 -11.62 -6.27
CA ASP A 24 -4.07 -11.09 -7.31
C ASP A 24 -5.54 -11.50 -7.08
N LYS A 25 -6.43 -11.12 -8.01
CA LYS A 25 -7.86 -11.42 -7.92
C LYS A 25 -8.16 -12.93 -7.99
N GLU A 26 -7.30 -13.71 -8.63
CA GLU A 26 -7.45 -15.16 -8.78
C GLU A 26 -6.87 -15.92 -7.57
N GLY A 27 -6.18 -15.21 -6.67
CA GLY A 27 -5.57 -15.77 -5.47
C GLY A 27 -4.10 -16.17 -5.67
N ASN A 28 -3.48 -15.85 -6.81
CA ASN A 28 -2.06 -16.14 -7.01
C ASN A 28 -1.22 -15.20 -6.17
N LEU A 29 -0.26 -15.75 -5.43
CA LEU A 29 0.64 -14.98 -4.59
C LEU A 29 1.73 -14.30 -5.43
N TYR A 30 1.99 -13.03 -5.13
CA TYR A 30 3.17 -12.34 -5.63
C TYR A 30 4.42 -12.89 -4.93
N ASP A 31 5.47 -13.17 -5.72
CA ASP A 31 6.79 -13.47 -5.15
C ASP A 31 7.41 -12.19 -4.58
N LEU A 32 7.47 -12.11 -3.25
CA LEU A 32 8.04 -10.98 -2.54
C LEU A 32 9.55 -11.09 -2.37
N GLY A 33 10.18 -12.19 -2.80
CA GLY A 33 11.62 -12.41 -2.70
C GLY A 33 12.14 -12.34 -1.26
N GLY A 34 11.33 -12.83 -0.29
CA GLY A 34 11.67 -12.80 1.13
C GLY A 34 11.56 -11.43 1.81
N ARG A 35 10.87 -10.46 1.20
CA ARG A 35 10.65 -9.13 1.80
C ARG A 35 9.53 -9.17 2.83
N ASP A 36 9.84 -8.67 4.03
CA ASP A 36 8.92 -8.36 5.13
C ASP A 36 8.45 -6.89 5.11
N LEU A 37 8.92 -6.12 4.12
CA LEU A 37 8.58 -4.73 3.89
C LEU A 37 8.44 -4.47 2.39
N VAL A 38 7.28 -3.97 1.97
CA VAL A 38 7.03 -3.58 0.58
C VAL A 38 6.35 -2.22 0.49
N ALA A 39 6.51 -1.57 -0.66
CA ALA A 39 5.85 -0.31 -0.99
C ALA A 39 4.81 -0.55 -2.09
N ILE A 40 3.55 -0.27 -1.78
CA ILE A 40 2.42 -0.40 -2.71
C ILE A 40 2.14 0.95 -3.37
N CYS A 41 1.94 0.92 -4.69
CA CYS A 41 1.61 2.08 -5.49
C CYS A 41 0.22 2.60 -5.09
N ARG A 42 0.17 3.90 -4.79
CA ARG A 42 -1.08 4.62 -4.52
C ARG A 42 -1.36 5.74 -5.53
N CYS A 43 -0.35 6.17 -6.28
CA CYS A 43 -0.46 7.29 -7.23
C CYS A 43 -1.02 6.89 -8.61
N GLY A 44 -1.18 5.59 -8.89
CA GLY A 44 -1.63 5.09 -10.19
C GLY A 44 -0.58 5.10 -11.33
N ARG A 45 0.61 5.68 -11.11
CA ARG A 45 1.64 5.87 -12.16
C ARG A 45 2.74 4.81 -12.25
N SER A 46 2.80 3.87 -11.30
CA SER A 46 3.85 2.83 -11.33
C SER A 46 3.78 1.97 -12.59
N GLN A 47 4.93 1.62 -13.16
CA GLN A 47 5.07 0.64 -14.24
C GLN A 47 5.13 -0.80 -13.74
N THR A 48 5.38 -0.99 -12.43
CA THR A 48 5.49 -2.31 -11.78
C THR A 48 4.37 -2.55 -10.75
N LYS A 49 3.14 -2.16 -11.10
CA LYS A 49 1.97 -2.36 -10.24
C LYS A 49 1.85 -3.83 -9.81
N PRO A 50 1.45 -4.11 -8.55
CA PRO A 50 0.93 -3.16 -7.55
C PRO A 50 2.02 -2.40 -6.77
N PHE A 51 3.29 -2.64 -7.03
CA PHE A 51 4.40 -2.07 -6.27
C PHE A 51 4.73 -0.64 -6.71
N CYS A 52 5.31 0.14 -5.79
CA CYS A 52 5.79 1.47 -6.06
C CYS A 52 7.23 1.43 -6.62
N ASP A 53 7.43 2.06 -7.78
CA ASP A 53 8.72 2.22 -8.47
C ASP A 53 9.30 3.64 -8.36
N GLY A 54 8.57 4.56 -7.71
CA GLY A 54 8.98 5.96 -7.56
C GLY A 54 8.33 6.93 -8.53
N SER A 55 7.50 6.48 -9.48
CA SER A 55 6.79 7.36 -10.44
C SER A 55 5.79 8.34 -9.83
N HIS A 56 5.61 8.34 -8.50
CA HIS A 56 4.81 9.33 -7.78
C HIS A 56 5.51 10.70 -7.66
N LYS A 57 6.84 10.75 -7.74
CA LYS A 57 7.61 11.99 -7.55
C LYS A 57 7.18 13.06 -8.57
N GLY A 58 6.78 14.23 -8.07
CA GLY A 58 6.32 15.36 -8.89
C GLY A 58 4.93 15.18 -9.53
N HIS A 59 4.22 14.10 -9.21
CA HIS A 59 2.97 13.75 -9.88
C HIS A 59 1.86 13.28 -8.95
N PHE A 60 2.11 13.26 -7.65
CA PHE A 60 1.16 12.82 -6.65
C PHE A 60 1.28 13.71 -5.42
N GLU A 61 0.20 14.38 -5.07
CA GLU A 61 0.13 15.29 -3.92
C GLU A 61 -0.92 14.77 -2.94
N HIS A 62 -0.50 14.52 -1.71
CA HIS A 62 -1.34 14.06 -0.61
C HIS A 62 -0.59 14.21 0.71
N GLU A 63 -1.14 14.99 1.63
CA GLU A 63 -0.72 15.00 3.03
C GLU A 63 -1.47 13.89 3.80
N ALA A 64 -0.73 12.90 4.27
CA ALA A 64 -1.30 11.75 4.95
C ALA A 64 -1.49 12.01 6.44
N ILE A 65 -2.71 12.41 6.79
CA ILE A 65 -3.15 12.59 8.18
C ILE A 65 -4.22 11.55 8.50
N ALA A 66 -4.05 10.82 9.60
CA ALA A 66 -5.01 9.83 10.05
C ALA A 66 -6.30 10.50 10.55
N PHE A 67 -7.44 9.87 10.25
CA PHE A 67 -8.76 10.33 10.69
C PHE A 67 -9.66 9.13 11.01
N ALA A 68 -10.75 9.38 11.75
CA ALA A 68 -11.75 8.37 12.04
C ALA A 68 -12.70 8.18 10.85
N LEU A 69 -12.87 6.93 10.41
CA LEU A 69 -13.91 6.61 9.44
C LEU A 69 -15.30 6.77 10.08
N PRO A 70 -16.33 7.19 9.31
CA PRO A 70 -17.69 7.18 9.80
C PRO A 70 -18.12 5.74 10.17
N PRO A 71 -19.11 5.57 11.07
CA PRO A 71 -19.64 4.26 11.40
C PRO A 71 -20.07 3.49 10.15
N LYS A 72 -19.75 2.20 10.10
CA LYS A 72 -20.16 1.34 8.99
C LYS A 72 -21.69 1.26 8.95
N VAL A 73 -22.30 1.85 7.94
CA VAL A 73 -23.74 1.70 7.71
C VAL A 73 -23.98 0.31 7.16
N VAL A 74 -24.55 -0.57 7.99
CA VAL A 74 -25.03 -1.88 7.56
C VAL A 74 -26.39 -1.68 6.93
N LYS A 75 -26.50 -1.95 5.62
CA LYS A 75 -27.78 -2.02 4.91
C LYS A 75 -28.34 -3.44 4.99
#